data_AF-H0EVX9-F1
#
_entry.id   AF-H0EVX9-F1
#
_cell.length_a   1.000
_cell.length_b   1.000
_cell.length_c   1.000
_cell.angle_alpha   90.00
_cell.angle_beta   90.00
_cell.angle_gamma   90.00
#
_symmetry.space_group_name_H-M   'P 1'
#
loop_
_entity.id
_entity.type
_entity.pdbx_description
1 polymer ?
#
loop_
_entity_poly.entity_id
_entity_poly.type
_entity_poly.pdbx_seq_one_letter_code
_entity_poly.pdbx_strand_id
1 'polypeptide(L)'
;MVGHLAVPGAIAGTDYAGYVVAIGNNAQCPGLKIGDRVAGDEMSFEEAATMGSGIGTMGLALFRSLGVPGYPGEPALKPKHVLVYGGSSATGTMAIQLLRLAGGKYTALEPYPTWLDNKKTVKADWVFGPMMLGKKIGWPVPFEREADDEVRDFSIKWFETARKLLQDGKIKAHPLRSMSGSFQGVIDGMDSLRKKEISGVKLVYRVASE
;
A
#
# COMPACT_ATOMS: atom_id res chain seq x y z
N MET A 1 -8.31 -3.40 -18.26
CA MET A 1 -8.80 -3.93 -16.97
C MET A 1 -10.15 -4.58 -17.24
N VAL A 2 -10.37 -5.84 -16.83
CA VAL A 2 -11.64 -6.56 -17.07
C VAL A 2 -12.26 -6.91 -15.73
N GLY A 3 -13.50 -6.49 -15.51
CA GLY A 3 -14.26 -6.68 -14.26
C GLY A 3 -15.25 -5.54 -14.04
N HIS A 4 -16.27 -5.74 -13.20
CA HIS A 4 -17.31 -4.75 -12.91
C HIS A 4 -16.82 -3.44 -12.26
N LEU A 5 -15.53 -3.38 -11.90
CA LEU A 5 -14.85 -2.20 -11.36
C LEU A 5 -14.09 -1.39 -12.43
N ALA A 6 -13.93 -1.94 -13.64
CA ALA A 6 -13.22 -1.28 -14.72
C ALA A 6 -14.18 -0.38 -15.50
N VAL A 7 -14.03 0.93 -15.35
CA VAL A 7 -14.72 1.91 -16.20
C VAL A 7 -13.95 2.04 -17.52
N PRO A 8 -14.57 1.77 -18.69
CA PRO A 8 -13.90 1.99 -19.98
C PRO A 8 -13.36 3.41 -20.09
N GLY A 9 -12.10 3.56 -20.50
CA GLY A 9 -11.40 4.85 -20.56
C GLY A 9 -10.70 5.29 -19.26
N ALA A 10 -10.91 4.61 -18.14
CA ALA A 10 -10.16 4.88 -16.91
C ALA A 10 -8.72 4.31 -16.99
N ILE A 11 -7.77 5.03 -16.40
CA ILE A 11 -6.36 4.62 -16.32
C ILE A 11 -6.18 3.70 -15.11
N ALA A 12 -5.50 2.57 -15.32
CA ALA A 12 -5.12 1.64 -14.27
C ALA A 12 -3.76 2.01 -13.65
N GLY A 13 -3.63 1.90 -12.34
CA GLY A 13 -2.36 2.09 -11.63
C GLY A 13 -2.56 2.74 -10.25
N THR A 14 -1.78 2.29 -9.27
CA THR A 14 -1.87 2.81 -7.89
C THR A 14 -0.50 3.27 -7.38
N ASP A 15 0.55 2.48 -7.60
CA ASP A 15 1.89 2.82 -7.17
C ASP A 15 2.69 3.45 -8.33
N TYR A 16 3.27 4.63 -8.09
CA TYR A 16 4.08 5.37 -9.04
C TYR A 16 5.15 6.18 -8.30
N ALA A 17 6.20 6.56 -9.03
CA ALA A 17 7.21 7.51 -8.58
C ALA A 17 7.74 8.28 -9.80
N GLY A 18 8.11 9.54 -9.61
CA GLY A 18 8.56 10.39 -10.72
C GLY A 18 8.90 11.81 -10.28
N TYR A 19 9.04 12.71 -11.24
CA TYR A 19 9.33 14.12 -10.99
C TYR A 19 8.05 14.96 -11.02
N VAL A 20 8.01 15.99 -10.18
CA VAL A 20 6.99 17.03 -10.24
C VAL A 20 7.26 17.91 -11.46
N VAL A 21 6.37 17.90 -12.44
CA VAL A 21 6.49 18.74 -13.65
C VAL A 21 5.60 19.99 -13.60
N ALA A 22 4.60 19.99 -12.72
CA ALA A 22 3.69 21.11 -12.51
C ALA A 22 3.09 21.03 -11.10
N ILE A 23 2.70 22.19 -10.55
CA ILE A 23 2.00 22.30 -9.27
C ILE A 23 0.76 23.15 -9.49
N GLY A 24 -0.40 22.64 -9.09
CA GLY A 24 -1.66 23.37 -9.21
C GLY A 24 -1.74 24.52 -8.20
N ASN A 25 -2.40 25.62 -8.58
CA ASN A 25 -2.50 26.84 -7.74
C ASN A 25 -3.21 26.61 -6.40
N ASN A 26 -4.02 25.56 -6.26
CA ASN A 26 -4.73 25.20 -5.03
C ASN A 26 -4.05 24.04 -4.26
N ALA A 27 -2.86 23.61 -4.69
CA ALA A 27 -2.20 22.47 -4.08
C ALA A 27 -1.63 22.85 -2.70
N GLN A 28 -2.14 22.19 -1.65
CA GLN A 28 -1.68 22.38 -0.27
C GLN A 28 -0.49 21.45 0.03
N CYS A 29 0.63 21.67 -0.63
CA CYS A 29 1.85 20.88 -0.46
C CYS A 29 3.04 21.79 -0.12
N PRO A 30 3.11 22.30 1.13
CA PRO A 30 4.18 23.21 1.53
C PRO A 30 5.55 22.54 1.35
N GLY A 31 6.43 23.22 0.60
CA GLY A 31 7.79 22.76 0.35
C GLY A 31 8.02 21.99 -0.97
N LEU A 32 6.95 21.53 -1.64
CA LEU A 32 7.07 20.85 -2.94
C LEU A 32 7.36 21.87 -4.06
N LYS A 33 8.31 21.54 -4.94
CA LYS A 33 8.74 22.36 -6.07
C LYS A 33 8.73 21.55 -7.36
N ILE A 34 8.60 22.25 -8.49
CA ILE A 34 8.83 21.63 -9.81
C ILE A 34 10.28 21.14 -9.86
N GLY A 35 10.48 19.92 -10.33
CA GLY A 35 11.76 19.21 -10.32
C GLY A 35 11.96 18.30 -9.12
N ASP A 36 11.15 18.42 -8.06
CA ASP A 36 11.24 17.52 -6.91
C ASP A 36 10.85 16.09 -7.29
N ARG A 37 11.42 15.12 -6.58
CA ARG A 37 11.08 13.71 -6.70
C ARG A 37 9.88 13.41 -5.81
N VAL A 38 8.86 12.77 -6.37
CA VAL A 38 7.80 12.08 -5.61
C VAL A 38 8.32 10.69 -5.24
N ALA A 39 9.34 10.67 -4.38
CA ALA A 39 10.06 9.50 -3.88
C ALA A 39 10.80 9.87 -2.58
N GLY A 40 11.25 8.90 -1.79
CA GLY A 40 12.18 9.17 -0.68
C GLY A 40 13.54 9.62 -1.20
N ASP A 41 14.21 10.52 -0.49
CA ASP A 41 15.45 11.20 -0.95
C ASP A 41 16.55 10.21 -1.37
N GLU A 42 16.77 9.15 -0.58
CA GLU A 42 17.80 8.12 -0.84
C GLU A 42 17.30 6.91 -1.64
N MET A 43 16.03 6.88 -2.04
CA MET A 43 15.45 5.73 -2.74
C MET A 43 15.57 5.87 -4.26
N SER A 44 15.71 4.76 -4.97
CA SER A 44 15.47 4.73 -6.42
C SER A 44 13.99 4.97 -6.74
N PHE A 45 13.67 5.39 -7.97
CA PHE A 45 12.27 5.48 -8.40
C PHE A 45 11.61 4.12 -8.42
N GLU A 46 12.37 3.10 -8.78
CA GLU A 46 11.92 1.73 -8.83
C GLU A 46 11.47 1.25 -7.45
N GLU A 47 12.26 1.50 -6.40
CA GLU A 47 11.89 1.17 -5.03
C GLU A 47 10.71 2.02 -4.53
N ALA A 48 10.73 3.34 -4.78
CA ALA A 48 9.66 4.23 -4.33
C ALA A 48 8.29 3.83 -4.91
N ALA A 49 8.27 3.43 -6.19
CA ALA A 49 7.08 2.93 -6.88
C ALA A 49 6.59 1.56 -6.35
N THR A 50 7.23 0.97 -5.34
CA THR A 50 6.72 -0.24 -4.68
C THR A 50 6.06 0.01 -3.34
N MET A 51 6.11 1.23 -2.81
CA MET A 51 5.83 1.48 -1.39
C MET A 51 4.42 1.97 -1.09
N GLY A 52 3.83 2.80 -1.95
CA GLY A 52 2.61 3.56 -1.67
C GLY A 52 1.45 2.71 -1.12
N SER A 53 1.03 1.71 -1.89
CA SER A 53 -0.09 0.82 -1.56
C SER A 53 0.19 -0.04 -0.33
N GLY A 54 1.40 -0.58 -0.21
CA GLY A 54 1.78 -1.42 0.94
C GLY A 54 1.73 -0.64 2.26
N ILE A 55 2.32 0.55 2.27
CA ILE A 55 2.33 1.46 3.42
C ILE A 55 0.92 1.90 3.77
N GLY A 56 0.15 2.40 2.79
CA GLY A 56 -1.19 2.91 3.04
C GLY A 56 -2.13 1.84 3.58
N THR A 57 -2.14 0.67 2.94
CA THR A 57 -3.03 -0.44 3.31
C THR A 57 -2.69 -0.98 4.70
N MET A 58 -1.41 -1.17 5.03
CA MET A 58 -1.03 -1.73 6.34
C MET A 58 -1.14 -0.74 7.48
N GLY A 59 -0.98 0.56 7.23
CA GLY A 59 -1.31 1.59 8.20
C GLY A 59 -2.77 1.51 8.66
N LEU A 60 -3.70 1.44 7.69
CA LEU A 60 -5.13 1.27 7.97
C LEU A 60 -5.41 -0.03 8.70
N ALA A 61 -4.92 -1.16 8.17
CA ALA A 61 -5.21 -2.46 8.72
C ALA A 61 -4.77 -2.56 10.18
N LEU A 62 -3.51 -2.25 10.45
CA LEU A 62 -2.91 -2.50 11.76
C LEU A 62 -3.36 -1.48 12.81
N PHE A 63 -3.25 -0.19 12.50
CA PHE A 63 -3.38 0.84 13.54
C PHE A 63 -4.78 1.42 13.64
N ARG A 64 -5.60 1.29 12.60
CA ARG A 64 -6.98 1.78 12.62
C ARG A 64 -8.03 0.68 12.74
N SER A 65 -8.06 -0.26 11.79
CA SER A 65 -9.08 -1.33 11.78
C SER A 65 -8.85 -2.33 12.92
N LEU A 66 -7.64 -2.89 13.04
CA LEU A 66 -7.32 -3.88 14.08
C LEU A 66 -6.99 -3.26 15.45
N GLY A 67 -6.70 -1.95 15.50
CA GLY A 67 -6.30 -1.25 16.72
C GLY A 67 -5.12 -1.93 17.43
N VAL A 68 -4.10 -2.34 16.67
CA VAL A 68 -2.89 -2.93 17.25
C VAL A 68 -2.23 -1.89 18.18
N PRO A 69 -1.93 -2.24 19.44
CA PRO A 69 -1.31 -1.29 20.36
C PRO A 69 0.10 -0.92 19.92
N GLY A 70 0.49 0.32 20.21
CA GLY A 70 1.77 0.89 19.80
C GLY A 70 1.73 1.45 18.39
N TYR A 71 2.73 2.26 18.07
CA TYR A 71 2.87 2.90 16.77
C TYR A 71 4.34 2.91 16.36
N PRO A 72 4.67 2.94 15.06
CA PRO A 72 6.05 3.14 14.64
C PRO A 72 6.60 4.47 15.19
N GLY A 73 7.60 4.38 16.06
CA GLY A 73 8.17 5.53 16.79
C GLY A 73 7.73 5.62 18.26
N GLU A 74 6.60 4.99 18.61
CA GLU A 74 6.09 4.86 19.98
C GLU A 74 5.68 3.40 20.26
N PRO A 75 6.66 2.50 20.45
CA PRO A 75 6.38 1.06 20.56
C PRO A 75 5.54 0.73 21.80
N ALA A 76 4.64 -0.24 21.68
CA ALA A 76 3.84 -0.73 22.80
C ALA A 76 4.72 -1.34 23.89
N LEU A 77 4.44 -0.97 25.15
CA LEU A 77 5.07 -1.60 26.32
C LEU A 77 4.65 -3.07 26.49
N LYS A 78 3.42 -3.42 26.09
CA LYS A 78 2.90 -4.78 26.12
C LYS A 78 2.62 -5.28 24.70
N PRO A 79 3.41 -6.26 24.20
CA PRO A 79 3.26 -6.75 22.83
C PRO A 79 1.96 -7.51 22.62
N LYS A 80 1.28 -7.27 21.49
CA LYS A 80 0.15 -8.06 20.98
C LYS A 80 0.64 -8.99 19.86
N HIS A 81 0.19 -10.24 19.88
CA HIS A 81 0.47 -11.18 18.78
C HIS A 81 -0.53 -10.95 17.64
N VAL A 82 -0.02 -10.86 16.42
CA VAL A 82 -0.82 -10.68 15.19
C VAL A 82 -0.45 -11.76 14.18
N LEU A 83 -1.45 -12.49 13.68
CA LEU A 83 -1.27 -13.40 12.56
C LEU A 83 -1.23 -12.60 11.25
N VAL A 84 -0.11 -12.67 10.53
CA VAL A 84 0.07 -12.11 9.19
C VAL A 84 -0.02 -13.24 8.17
N TYR A 85 -1.24 -13.53 7.74
CA TYR A 85 -1.48 -14.51 6.70
C TYR A 85 -0.99 -13.98 5.33
N GLY A 86 -0.21 -14.77 4.59
CA GLY A 86 0.48 -14.31 3.38
C GLY A 86 1.70 -13.42 3.66
N GLY A 87 2.48 -13.73 4.70
CA GLY A 87 3.63 -12.93 5.15
C GLY A 87 4.75 -12.72 4.12
N SER A 88 4.83 -13.59 3.11
CA SER A 88 5.77 -13.50 1.97
C SER A 88 5.32 -12.52 0.89
N SER A 89 4.07 -12.05 0.92
CA SER A 89 3.55 -11.07 -0.05
C SER A 89 4.11 -9.67 0.20
N ALA A 90 3.97 -8.78 -0.80
CA ALA A 90 4.35 -7.37 -0.65
C ALA A 90 3.65 -6.71 0.54
N THR A 91 2.36 -7.00 0.75
CA THR A 91 1.58 -6.50 1.88
C THR A 91 1.99 -7.15 3.20
N GLY A 92 2.21 -8.47 3.21
CA GLY A 92 2.59 -9.23 4.40
C GLY A 92 3.95 -8.81 4.96
N THR A 93 4.95 -8.64 4.08
CA THR A 93 6.28 -8.16 4.48
C THR A 93 6.23 -6.73 5.02
N MET A 94 5.39 -5.85 4.47
CA MET A 94 5.17 -4.51 5.02
C MET A 94 4.52 -4.57 6.41
N ALA A 95 3.49 -5.41 6.58
CA ALA A 95 2.82 -5.60 7.86
C ALA A 95 3.79 -6.02 8.96
N ILE A 96 4.69 -6.96 8.65
CA ILE A 96 5.71 -7.48 9.55
C ILE A 96 6.68 -6.38 9.99
N GLN A 97 7.15 -5.56 9.06
CA GLN A 97 8.05 -4.44 9.36
C GLN A 97 7.38 -3.43 10.30
N LEU A 98 6.12 -3.08 10.05
CA LEU A 98 5.37 -2.13 10.87
C LEU A 98 5.04 -2.68 12.26
N LEU A 99 4.64 -3.95 12.36
CA LEU A 99 4.40 -4.62 13.64
C LEU A 99 5.65 -4.65 14.51
N ARG A 100 6.83 -4.93 13.92
CA ARG A 100 8.11 -4.88 14.63
C ARG A 100 8.39 -3.49 15.21
N LEU A 101 8.16 -2.43 14.42
CA LEU A 101 8.41 -1.05 14.85
C LEU A 101 7.40 -0.57 15.90
N ALA A 102 6.19 -1.10 15.90
CA ALA A 102 5.16 -0.80 16.89
C ALA A 102 5.32 -1.61 18.20
N GLY A 103 6.31 -2.48 18.33
CA GLY A 103 6.50 -3.34 19.51
C GLY A 103 5.56 -4.55 19.56
N GLY A 104 4.98 -4.95 18.42
CA GLY A 104 4.13 -6.13 18.29
C GLY A 104 4.93 -7.44 18.11
N LYS A 105 4.25 -8.57 18.26
CA LYS A 105 4.75 -9.90 17.89
C LYS A 105 3.93 -10.43 16.72
N TYR A 106 4.53 -11.21 15.82
CA TYR A 106 3.81 -11.76 14.67
C TYR A 106 4.10 -13.23 14.41
N THR A 107 3.18 -13.88 13.71
CA THR A 107 3.33 -15.22 13.12
C THR A 107 2.75 -15.17 11.70
N ALA A 108 3.28 -15.91 10.74
CA ALA A 108 2.80 -15.90 9.35
C ALA A 108 2.49 -17.31 8.85
N LEU A 109 1.46 -17.44 7.98
CA LEU A 109 0.97 -18.70 7.39
C LEU A 109 0.76 -18.58 5.87
N GLU A 110 0.78 -19.72 5.16
CA GLU A 110 0.35 -19.99 3.75
C GLU A 110 -1.03 -20.72 3.77
N PRO A 111 -1.75 -21.02 2.65
CA PRO A 111 -3.16 -20.63 2.55
C PRO A 111 -4.25 -21.32 3.42
N TYR A 112 -5.30 -20.56 3.79
CA TYR A 112 -6.49 -20.93 4.56
C TYR A 112 -7.73 -21.11 3.65
N PRO A 113 -8.69 -21.96 4.04
CA PRO A 113 -9.87 -22.26 3.21
C PRO A 113 -11.05 -21.31 3.51
N THR A 114 -11.71 -20.83 2.45
CA THR A 114 -12.74 -19.77 2.45
C THR A 114 -14.08 -20.14 3.10
N TRP A 115 -14.31 -21.41 3.45
CA TRP A 115 -15.53 -21.92 4.10
C TRP A 115 -15.64 -21.68 5.62
N LEU A 116 -14.60 -21.13 6.26
CA LEU A 116 -14.57 -20.94 7.72
C LEU A 116 -15.26 -19.65 8.23
N ASP A 117 -15.76 -18.80 7.33
CA ASP A 117 -16.26 -17.46 7.65
C ASP A 117 -17.75 -17.41 8.09
N ASN A 118 -18.36 -18.57 8.38
CA ASN A 118 -19.79 -18.68 8.66
C ASN A 118 -20.15 -18.78 10.16
N LYS A 119 -19.25 -18.41 11.08
CA LYS A 119 -19.52 -18.44 12.53
C LYS A 119 -20.02 -17.06 13.01
N LYS A 120 -21.17 -17.01 13.71
CA LYS A 120 -21.73 -15.79 14.32
C LYS A 120 -20.79 -15.03 15.27
N THR A 121 -19.75 -15.69 15.78
CA THR A 121 -18.74 -15.12 16.68
C THR A 121 -17.47 -14.62 15.97
N VAL A 122 -17.33 -14.90 14.67
CA VAL A 122 -16.23 -14.42 13.83
C VAL A 122 -16.76 -13.24 13.03
N LYS A 123 -16.12 -12.08 13.18
CA LYS A 123 -16.42 -10.89 12.39
C LYS A 123 -15.24 -10.65 11.46
N ALA A 124 -15.42 -10.89 10.18
CA ALA A 124 -14.46 -10.50 9.16
C ALA A 124 -14.48 -8.97 9.03
N ASP A 125 -13.30 -8.37 9.06
CA ASP A 125 -13.07 -6.97 8.72
C ASP A 125 -11.99 -6.92 7.64
N TRP A 126 -12.05 -5.92 6.77
CA TRP A 126 -11.10 -5.75 5.68
C TRP A 126 -10.94 -4.29 5.31
N VAL A 127 -9.73 -3.94 4.88
CA VAL A 127 -9.38 -2.57 4.47
C VAL A 127 -9.07 -2.52 2.98
N PHE A 128 -9.36 -1.36 2.38
CA PHE A 128 -9.12 -1.12 0.97
C PHE A 128 -8.34 0.19 0.79
N GLY A 129 -7.21 0.14 0.09
CA GLY A 129 -6.28 1.27 -0.03
C GLY A 129 -6.93 2.62 -0.40
N PRO A 130 -7.82 2.68 -1.41
CA PRO A 130 -8.51 3.91 -1.78
C PRO A 130 -9.35 4.56 -0.67
N MET A 131 -9.72 3.84 0.39
CA MET A 131 -10.39 4.43 1.56
C MET A 131 -9.56 5.56 2.18
N MET A 132 -8.23 5.51 2.06
CA MET A 132 -7.31 6.56 2.55
C MET A 132 -7.60 7.96 2.00
N LEU A 133 -8.30 8.06 0.87
CA LEU A 133 -8.67 9.36 0.31
C LEU A 133 -9.72 10.08 1.17
N GLY A 134 -10.47 9.34 1.99
CA GLY A 134 -11.64 9.79 2.75
C GLY A 134 -12.81 10.23 1.88
N LYS A 135 -12.73 10.02 0.57
CA LYS A 135 -13.77 10.38 -0.39
C LYS A 135 -14.73 9.21 -0.60
N LYS A 136 -15.97 9.54 -0.98
CA LYS A 136 -16.96 8.54 -1.42
C LYS A 136 -16.37 7.68 -2.55
N ILE A 137 -16.47 6.37 -2.38
CA ILE A 137 -16.11 5.36 -3.39
C ILE A 137 -17.41 4.78 -3.92
N GLY A 138 -17.83 5.21 -5.11
CA GLY A 138 -19.07 4.74 -5.77
C GLY A 138 -18.90 3.41 -6.53
N TRP A 139 -18.02 2.54 -6.07
CA TRP A 139 -17.78 1.25 -6.72
C TRP A 139 -18.83 0.21 -6.27
N PRO A 140 -19.13 -0.82 -7.07
CA PRO A 140 -20.00 -1.91 -6.66
C PRO A 140 -19.63 -2.54 -5.30
N VAL A 141 -20.64 -2.99 -4.57
CA VAL A 141 -20.50 -3.81 -3.35
C VAL A 141 -19.55 -5.00 -3.62
N PRO A 142 -18.62 -5.32 -2.69
CA PRO A 142 -18.47 -4.76 -1.34
C PRO A 142 -17.59 -3.51 -1.25
N PHE A 143 -17.10 -2.94 -2.35
CA PHE A 143 -16.09 -1.88 -2.36
C PHE A 143 -16.66 -0.47 -2.20
N GLU A 144 -17.98 -0.31 -2.26
CA GLU A 144 -18.65 0.96 -2.00
C GLU A 144 -18.33 1.51 -0.61
N ARG A 145 -18.05 2.81 -0.51
CA ARG A 145 -17.85 3.51 0.78
C ARG A 145 -18.38 4.93 0.69
N GLU A 146 -18.99 5.41 1.78
CA GLU A 146 -19.26 6.84 1.94
C GLU A 146 -17.97 7.61 2.26
N ALA A 147 -18.03 8.93 2.14
CA ALA A 147 -16.92 9.79 2.58
C ALA A 147 -16.71 9.68 4.10
N ASP A 148 -15.45 9.75 4.53
CA ASP A 148 -15.05 9.63 5.94
C ASP A 148 -13.77 10.45 6.15
N ASP A 149 -13.98 11.63 6.74
CA ASP A 149 -12.92 12.60 7.02
C ASP A 149 -11.96 12.12 8.12
N GLU A 150 -12.41 11.26 9.04
CA GLU A 150 -11.52 10.67 10.04
C GLU A 150 -10.53 9.71 9.39
N VAL A 151 -10.92 8.98 8.32
CA VAL A 151 -9.95 8.21 7.53
C VAL A 151 -8.90 9.15 6.98
N ARG A 152 -9.33 10.25 6.37
CA ARG A 152 -8.46 11.19 5.70
C ARG A 152 -7.44 11.79 6.65
N ASP A 153 -7.88 12.21 7.83
CA ASP A 153 -7.02 12.81 8.85
C ASP A 153 -6.01 11.79 9.39
N PHE A 154 -6.45 10.56 9.64
CA PHE A 154 -5.55 9.47 9.97
C PHE A 154 -4.52 9.22 8.86
N SER A 155 -4.96 9.20 7.60
CA SER A 155 -4.12 8.93 6.44
C SER A 155 -3.02 9.97 6.28
N ILE A 156 -3.33 11.26 6.46
CA ILE A 156 -2.34 12.35 6.39
C ILE A 156 -1.25 12.13 7.43
N LYS A 157 -1.64 11.96 8.70
CA LYS A 157 -0.70 11.72 9.82
C LYS A 157 0.12 10.44 9.60
N TRP A 158 -0.50 9.39 9.09
CA TRP A 158 0.17 8.12 8.82
C TRP A 158 1.25 8.25 7.74
N PHE A 159 0.94 8.92 6.63
CA PHE A 159 1.92 9.10 5.55
C PHE A 159 3.08 9.99 5.97
N GLU A 160 2.88 10.96 6.87
CA GLU A 160 3.98 11.71 7.48
C GLU A 160 4.90 10.81 8.32
N THR A 161 4.35 9.90 9.13
CA THR A 161 5.14 8.92 9.88
C THR A 161 5.85 7.97 8.95
N ALA A 162 5.17 7.40 7.96
CA ALA A 162 5.76 6.45 7.03
C ALA A 162 6.88 7.08 6.21
N ARG A 163 6.75 8.35 5.80
CA ARG A 163 7.81 9.12 5.14
C ARG A 163 9.06 9.23 6.03
N LYS A 164 8.90 9.50 7.33
CA LYS A 164 10.04 9.53 8.27
C LYS A 164 10.69 8.15 8.42
N LEU A 165 9.90 7.08 8.54
CA LEU A 165 10.44 5.72 8.62
C LEU A 165 11.23 5.32 7.36
N LEU A 166 10.76 5.77 6.20
CA LEU A 166 11.44 5.60 4.92
C LEU A 166 12.78 6.36 4.90
N GLN A 167 12.77 7.65 5.25
CA GLN A 167 13.98 8.48 5.30
C GLN A 167 15.02 7.93 6.27
N ASP A 168 14.58 7.42 7.42
CA ASP A 168 15.45 6.81 8.43
C ASP A 168 15.91 5.38 8.05
N GLY A 169 15.49 4.84 6.91
CA GLY A 169 15.80 3.46 6.49
C GLY A 169 15.19 2.36 7.37
N LYS A 170 14.19 2.69 8.20
CA LYS A 170 13.55 1.78 9.16
C LYS A 170 12.56 0.82 8.51
N ILE A 171 12.02 1.19 7.35
CA ILE A 171 11.22 0.30 6.50
C ILE A 171 11.83 0.25 5.10
N LYS A 172 11.82 -0.94 4.50
CA LYS A 172 12.42 -1.22 3.20
C LYS A 172 11.38 -1.70 2.20
N ALA A 173 11.65 -1.44 0.93
CA ALA A 173 10.90 -1.99 -0.17
C ALA A 173 10.88 -3.52 -0.14
N HIS A 174 9.73 -4.08 -0.55
CA HIS A 174 9.65 -5.51 -0.85
C HIS A 174 10.61 -5.83 -2.01
N PRO A 175 11.20 -7.05 -2.10
CA PRO A 175 12.01 -7.44 -3.24
C PRO A 175 11.33 -7.07 -4.55
N LEU A 176 12.08 -6.40 -5.42
CA LEU A 176 11.57 -5.93 -6.70
C LEU A 176 12.37 -6.52 -7.85
N ARG A 177 11.69 -6.68 -8.98
CA ARG A 177 12.31 -6.98 -10.27
C ARG A 177 12.06 -5.79 -11.17
N SER A 178 13.12 -5.05 -11.46
CA SER A 178 13.06 -3.97 -12.44
C SER A 178 12.92 -4.58 -13.84
N MET A 179 11.96 -4.06 -14.58
CA MET A 179 11.60 -4.47 -15.92
C MET A 179 11.81 -3.28 -16.86
N SER A 180 12.43 -3.55 -18.00
CA SER A 180 12.46 -2.61 -19.12
C SER A 180 11.17 -2.77 -19.95
N GLY A 181 10.67 -1.68 -20.51
CA GLY A 181 9.54 -1.72 -21.43
C GLY A 181 8.66 -0.47 -21.40
N SER A 182 7.91 -0.28 -22.47
CA SER A 182 6.82 0.71 -22.55
C SER A 182 5.61 0.25 -21.72
N PHE A 183 4.49 0.97 -21.81
CA PHE A 183 3.23 0.51 -21.23
C PHE A 183 2.83 -0.91 -21.66
N GLN A 184 3.29 -1.39 -22.82
CA GLN A 184 3.06 -2.77 -23.24
C GLN A 184 3.69 -3.78 -22.27
N GLY A 185 4.90 -3.51 -21.78
CA GLY A 185 5.56 -4.38 -20.79
C GLY A 185 4.76 -4.49 -19.49
N VAL A 186 4.07 -3.42 -19.08
CA VAL A 186 3.16 -3.43 -17.92
C VAL A 186 2.00 -4.40 -18.16
N ILE A 187 1.41 -4.39 -19.37
CA ILE A 187 0.33 -5.32 -19.73
C ILE A 187 0.81 -6.77 -19.67
N ASP A 188 1.96 -7.06 -20.28
CA ASP A 188 2.52 -8.41 -20.31
C ASP A 188 2.86 -8.91 -18.89
N GLY A 189 3.38 -8.02 -18.04
CA GLY A 189 3.64 -8.29 -16.63
C GLY A 189 2.38 -8.64 -15.83
N MET A 190 1.28 -7.93 -16.08
CA MET A 190 -0.01 -8.25 -15.46
C MET A 190 -0.51 -9.65 -15.87
N ASP A 191 -0.28 -10.06 -17.12
CA ASP A 191 -0.64 -11.40 -17.58
C ASP A 191 0.23 -12.49 -16.95
N SER A 192 1.54 -12.26 -16.78
CA SER A 192 2.41 -13.19 -16.03
C SER A 192 2.01 -13.31 -14.56
N LEU A 193 1.62 -12.21 -13.91
CA LEU A 193 1.05 -12.23 -12.56
C LEU A 193 -0.24 -13.08 -12.52
N ARG A 194 -1.15 -12.89 -13.48
CA ARG A 194 -2.41 -13.65 -13.60
C ARG A 194 -2.15 -15.15 -13.79
N LYS A 195 -1.13 -15.51 -14.58
CA LYS A 195 -0.68 -16.88 -14.80
C LYS A 195 0.10 -17.48 -13.63
N LYS A 196 0.32 -16.71 -12.55
CA LYS A 196 1.09 -17.10 -11.35
C LYS A 196 2.55 -17.45 -11.65
N GLU A 197 3.12 -16.86 -12.71
CA GLU A 197 4.52 -17.09 -13.11
C GLU A 197 5.51 -16.30 -12.25
N ILE A 198 5.01 -15.34 -11.47
CA ILE A 198 5.78 -14.43 -10.64
C ILE A 198 5.35 -14.62 -9.19
N SER A 199 6.33 -14.79 -8.29
CA SER A 199 6.11 -14.96 -6.86
C SER A 199 7.20 -14.24 -6.07
N GLY A 200 6.83 -13.69 -4.91
CA GLY A 200 7.77 -13.11 -3.94
C GLY A 200 8.51 -11.85 -4.39
N VAL A 201 8.08 -11.20 -5.47
CA VAL A 201 8.66 -9.95 -5.97
C VAL A 201 7.58 -8.99 -6.49
N LYS A 202 7.85 -7.69 -6.39
CA LYS A 202 7.11 -6.66 -7.15
C LYS A 202 7.77 -6.43 -8.50
N LEU A 203 7.00 -6.52 -9.59
CA LEU A 203 7.46 -6.08 -10.91
C LEU A 203 7.39 -4.55 -10.97
N VAL A 204 8.45 -3.91 -11.44
CA VAL A 204 8.52 -2.46 -11.57
C VAL A 204 8.94 -2.11 -12.98
N TYR A 205 8.14 -1.32 -13.67
CA TYR A 205 8.38 -0.94 -15.06
C TYR A 205 8.82 0.51 -15.14
N ARG A 206 9.99 0.75 -15.71
CA ARG A 206 10.45 2.10 -15.99
C ARG A 206 9.86 2.58 -17.31
N VAL A 207 8.83 3.41 -17.22
CA VAL A 207 8.22 4.07 -18.38
C VAL A 207 9.10 5.26 -18.75
N ALA A 208 10.04 5.06 -19.68
CA ALA A 208 10.79 6.16 -20.25
C ALA A 208 9.87 7.02 -21.14
N SER A 209 10.08 8.33 -21.13
CA SER A 209 9.64 9.18 -22.23
C SER A 209 10.50 8.83 -23.44
N GLU A 210 9.88 8.48 -24.56
CA GLU A 210 10.53 8.66 -25.87
C GLU A 210 10.97 10.13 -26.05
#